data_AF-A0A8J7ZAC9-F1
#
_entry.id   AF-A0A8J7ZAC9-F1
#
_cell.length_a   1.000
_cell.length_b   1.000
_cell.length_c   1.000
_cell.angle_alpha   90.00
_cell.angle_beta   90.00
_cell.angle_gamma   90.00
#
_symmetry.space_group_name_H-M   'P 1'
#
loop_
_entity.id
_entity.type
_entity.pdbx_description
1 polymer ?
#
loop_
_entity_poly.entity_id
_entity_poly.type
_entity_poly.pdbx_seq_one_letter_code
_entity_poly.pdbx_strand_id
1 'polypeptide(L)'
;MTIFLFRKYKNRTKDVSDDINPIIPEQEQQQITCFNCGESFSKKDGHCAACGSPRPVCIVCFSEFRKKDTIVKLPCCSNYAHDEHIKNFLEIKGTCPKCHQEIKIEDIKEVSL
;
A
#
# COMPACT_ATOMS: atom_id res chain seq x y z
N MET A 1 50.40 -3.18 27.57
CA MET A 1 49.22 -2.72 28.32
C MET A 1 48.39 -1.84 27.40
N THR A 2 47.10 -2.13 27.30
CA THR A 2 46.08 -1.47 26.46
C THR A 2 45.80 -0.03 26.91
N ILE A 3 45.66 0.91 25.96
CA ILE A 3 44.68 2.01 26.08
C ILE A 3 44.14 2.35 24.67
N PHE A 4 42.85 2.08 24.48
CA PHE A 4 42.01 2.67 23.42
C PHE A 4 41.78 4.15 23.73
N LEU A 5 41.92 5.05 22.74
CA LEU A 5 41.18 6.32 22.74
C LEU A 5 40.64 6.64 21.34
N PHE A 6 39.33 6.93 21.35
CA PHE A 6 38.45 7.16 20.22
C PHE A 6 38.54 8.59 19.65
N ARG A 7 38.21 8.68 18.35
CA ARG A 7 37.49 9.76 17.64
C ARG A 7 37.97 11.21 17.82
N LYS A 8 38.27 11.85 16.70
CA LYS A 8 37.49 12.98 16.14
C LYS A 8 37.94 13.28 14.72
N TYR A 9 37.21 12.76 13.73
CA TYR A 9 37.35 13.21 12.35
C TYR A 9 36.70 14.60 12.25
N LYS A 10 37.50 15.58 11.86
CA LYS A 10 37.17 17.01 11.74
C LYS A 10 37.33 17.37 10.27
N ASN A 11 36.25 17.70 9.57
CA ASN A 11 36.27 18.37 8.26
C ASN A 11 35.07 19.33 8.25
N ARG A 12 35.22 20.65 8.41
CA ARG A 12 35.87 21.68 7.59
C ARG A 12 34.98 22.15 6.43
N THR A 13 34.22 23.20 6.74
CA THR A 13 33.82 24.40 5.96
C THR A 13 33.67 24.30 4.44
N LYS A 14 32.53 24.77 3.91
CA LYS A 14 32.37 26.11 3.29
C LYS A 14 30.94 26.31 2.80
N ASP A 15 30.45 27.51 3.04
CA ASP A 15 29.19 28.08 2.58
C ASP A 15 29.18 28.34 1.06
N VAL A 16 27.97 28.63 0.57
CA VAL A 16 27.59 29.34 -0.66
C VAL A 16 27.14 28.45 -1.84
N SER A 17 25.82 28.50 -2.00
CA SER A 17 25.00 28.40 -3.21
C SER A 17 25.68 28.02 -4.51
N ASP A 18 25.20 26.94 -5.12
CA ASP A 18 24.89 26.92 -6.55
C ASP A 18 23.67 26.03 -6.76
N ASP A 19 22.67 26.62 -7.41
CA ASP A 19 21.40 26.03 -7.78
C ASP A 19 21.60 24.85 -8.74
N ILE A 20 21.77 23.65 -8.20
CA ILE A 20 21.54 22.42 -8.96
C ILE A 20 20.65 21.55 -8.08
N ASN A 21 19.34 21.77 -8.20
CA ASN A 21 18.39 20.72 -7.89
C ASN A 21 18.83 19.50 -8.72
N PRO A 22 19.24 18.38 -8.11
CA PRO A 22 19.40 17.17 -8.88
C PRO A 22 18.05 16.93 -9.57
N ILE A 23 18.08 16.80 -10.90
CA ILE A 23 16.93 16.35 -11.68
C ILE A 23 16.62 14.95 -11.15
N ILE A 24 15.77 14.89 -10.12
CA ILE A 24 15.12 13.66 -9.71
C ILE A 24 14.27 13.31 -10.94
N PRO A 25 14.48 12.16 -11.61
CA PRO A 25 13.58 11.75 -12.67
C PRO A 25 12.19 11.81 -12.07
N GLU A 26 11.29 12.56 -12.72
CA GLU A 26 9.91 12.82 -12.29
C GLU A 26 9.24 11.47 -11.95
N GLN A 27 9.38 11.03 -10.70
CA GLN A 27 8.83 9.76 -10.26
C GLN A 27 7.36 10.03 -10.02
N GLU A 28 6.60 9.89 -11.10
CA GLU A 28 5.17 9.96 -11.23
C GLU A 28 4.47 9.72 -9.88
N GLN A 29 4.10 10.83 -9.24
CA GLN A 29 3.47 10.87 -7.93
C GLN A 29 2.03 10.40 -8.09
N GLN A 30 1.86 9.09 -8.36
CA GLN A 30 0.56 8.48 -8.61
C GLN A 30 -0.22 8.45 -7.28
N GLN A 31 -1.15 9.38 -7.16
CA GLN A 31 -2.08 9.54 -6.05
C GLN A 31 -3.20 8.49 -6.16
N ILE A 32 -3.54 7.85 -5.05
CA ILE A 32 -4.59 6.83 -4.95
C ILE A 32 -5.66 7.32 -3.97
N THR A 33 -6.92 7.04 -4.29
CA THR A 33 -8.06 7.36 -3.42
C THR A 33 -8.33 6.21 -2.44
N CYS A 34 -8.55 6.52 -1.18
CA CYS A 34 -8.96 5.57 -0.17
C CYS A 34 -10.41 5.11 -0.40
N PHE A 35 -10.63 3.81 -0.58
CA PHE A 35 -11.97 3.23 -0.74
C PHE A 35 -12.76 3.12 0.56
N ASN A 36 -12.22 3.61 1.67
CA ASN A 36 -12.89 3.62 2.96
C ASN A 36 -13.32 5.02 3.38
N CYS A 37 -12.49 6.05 3.16
CA CYS A 37 -12.80 7.43 3.58
C CYS A 37 -12.76 8.47 2.44
N GLY A 38 -12.35 8.10 1.22
CA GLY A 38 -12.25 9.03 0.09
C GLY A 38 -11.01 9.93 0.07
N GLU A 39 -10.19 9.90 1.13
CA GLU A 39 -8.96 10.70 1.19
C GLU A 39 -7.93 10.23 0.17
N SER A 40 -7.18 11.16 -0.39
CA SER A 40 -6.12 10.85 -1.32
C SER A 40 -4.77 10.65 -0.61
N PHE A 41 -4.00 9.64 -1.01
CA PHE A 41 -2.69 9.36 -0.43
C PHE A 41 -1.69 8.83 -1.47
N SER A 42 -0.40 8.82 -1.11
CA SER A 42 0.65 8.44 -2.06
C SER A 42 0.70 6.91 -2.23
N LYS A 43 0.98 6.43 -3.44
CA LYS A 43 1.19 5.00 -3.71
C LYS A 43 2.30 4.34 -2.89
N LYS A 44 3.22 5.13 -2.32
CA LYS A 44 4.27 4.68 -1.39
C LYS A 44 3.73 4.31 -0.02
N ASP A 45 2.57 4.82 0.37
CA ASP A 45 1.99 4.59 1.68
C ASP A 45 1.22 3.26 1.69
N GLY A 46 1.49 2.41 2.67
CA GLY A 46 0.80 1.13 2.82
C GLY A 46 -0.63 1.26 3.37
N HIS A 47 -0.93 2.36 4.06
CA HIS A 47 -2.20 2.64 4.72
C HIS A 47 -2.59 4.10 4.55
N CYS A 48 -3.89 4.37 4.53
CA CYS A 48 -4.43 5.73 4.51
C CYS A 48 -4.13 6.45 5.83
N ALA A 49 -3.51 7.64 5.77
CA ALA A 49 -3.18 8.43 6.95
C ALA A 49 -4.43 8.93 7.72
N ALA A 50 -5.57 9.11 7.04
CA ALA A 50 -6.79 9.64 7.65
C ALA A 50 -7.60 8.59 8.42
N CYS A 51 -7.71 7.35 7.90
CA CYS A 51 -8.55 6.31 8.51
C CYS A 51 -7.82 5.00 8.85
N GLY A 52 -6.53 4.89 8.52
CA GLY A 52 -5.73 3.69 8.77
C GLY A 52 -6.06 2.49 7.87
N SER A 53 -6.98 2.61 6.91
CA SER A 53 -7.33 1.51 6.02
C SER A 53 -6.14 1.11 5.14
N PRO A 54 -5.97 -0.17 4.78
CA PRO A 54 -4.92 -0.58 3.86
C PRO A 54 -5.11 0.04 2.48
N ARG A 55 -4.01 0.17 1.74
CA ARG A 55 -4.04 0.57 0.34
C ARG A 55 -4.96 -0.38 -0.46
N PRO A 56 -5.86 0.15 -1.30
CA PRO A 56 -6.76 -0.68 -2.08
C PRO A 56 -5.98 -1.33 -3.24
N VAL A 57 -5.58 -2.58 -3.02
CA VAL A 57 -5.06 -3.49 -4.04
C VAL A 57 -5.74 -4.84 -3.92
N CYS A 58 -5.78 -5.58 -5.01
CA CYS A 58 -6.31 -6.94 -4.96
C CYS A 58 -5.36 -7.84 -4.17
N ILE A 59 -5.84 -8.44 -3.08
CA ILE A 59 -5.02 -9.37 -2.26
C ILE A 59 -4.64 -10.68 -2.95
N VAL A 60 -5.21 -10.97 -4.14
CA VAL A 60 -4.93 -12.20 -4.90
C VAL A 60 -3.90 -11.95 -6.00
N CYS A 61 -4.10 -10.91 -6.83
CA CYS A 61 -3.17 -10.60 -7.94
C CYS A 61 -2.18 -9.48 -7.64
N PHE A 62 -2.32 -8.79 -6.51
CA PHE A 62 -1.49 -7.65 -6.07
C PHE A 62 -1.51 -6.42 -7.00
N SER A 63 -2.41 -6.39 -7.98
CA SER A 63 -2.61 -5.26 -8.88
C SER A 63 -3.56 -4.21 -8.31
N GLU A 64 -3.41 -2.99 -8.82
CA GLU A 64 -4.28 -1.85 -8.52
C GLU A 64 -5.61 -1.95 -9.26
N PHE A 65 -6.63 -1.31 -8.69
CA PHE A 65 -7.97 -1.27 -9.25
C PHE A 65 -8.14 -0.14 -10.27
N ARG A 66 -8.89 -0.42 -11.33
CA ARG A 66 -9.27 0.50 -12.40
C ARG A 66 -10.75 0.84 -12.27
N LYS A 67 -11.16 1.95 -12.89
CA LYS A 67 -12.57 2.43 -12.88
C LYS A 67 -13.62 1.42 -13.39
N LYS A 68 -13.21 0.39 -14.14
CA LYS A 68 -14.10 -0.63 -14.71
C LYS A 68 -14.05 -1.96 -13.98
N ASP A 69 -13.23 -2.06 -12.93
CA ASP A 69 -13.08 -3.31 -12.19
C ASP A 69 -14.22 -3.48 -11.20
N THR A 70 -14.75 -4.69 -11.09
CA THR A 70 -15.67 -5.06 -10.02
C THR A 70 -14.85 -5.42 -8.78
N ILE A 71 -15.02 -4.61 -7.73
CA ILE A 71 -14.20 -4.69 -6.52
C ILE A 71 -15.09 -5.11 -5.37
N VAL A 72 -14.56 -5.97 -4.53
CA VAL A 72 -15.25 -6.46 -3.35
C VAL A 72 -14.40 -6.24 -2.10
N LYS A 73 -15.07 -6.06 -0.97
CA LYS A 73 -14.44 -5.93 0.36
C LYS A 73 -14.72 -7.19 1.17
N LEU A 74 -13.66 -7.81 1.66
CA LEU A 74 -13.77 -8.99 2.52
C LEU A 74 -14.22 -8.57 3.93
N PRO A 75 -15.24 -9.25 4.52
CA PRO A 75 -15.76 -8.89 5.84
C PRO A 75 -14.77 -9.19 6.97
N CYS A 76 -13.89 -10.19 6.81
CA CYS A 76 -12.97 -10.68 7.84
C CYS A 76 -11.86 -9.70 8.22
N CYS A 77 -11.29 -9.00 7.24
CA CYS A 77 -10.08 -8.21 7.41
C CYS A 77 -10.14 -6.87 6.66
N SER A 78 -11.30 -6.53 6.10
CA SER A 78 -11.54 -5.28 5.36
C SER A 78 -10.56 -5.01 4.21
N ASN A 79 -9.90 -6.06 3.70
CA ASN A 79 -9.07 -5.96 2.50
C ASN A 79 -9.93 -6.08 1.24
N TYR A 80 -9.38 -5.62 0.13
CA TYR A 80 -10.08 -5.55 -1.15
C TYR A 80 -9.58 -6.62 -2.12
N ALA A 81 -10.45 -7.04 -3.04
CA ALA A 81 -10.09 -7.95 -4.13
C ALA A 81 -10.91 -7.64 -5.39
N HIS A 82 -10.40 -8.04 -6.55
CA HIS A 82 -11.25 -8.20 -7.72
C HIS A 82 -12.23 -9.33 -7.45
N ASP A 83 -13.49 -9.11 -7.83
CA ASP A 83 -14.58 -10.06 -7.62
C ASP A 83 -14.24 -11.46 -8.15
N GLU A 84 -13.81 -11.55 -9.41
CA GLU A 84 -13.43 -12.81 -10.07
C GLU A 84 -12.29 -13.53 -9.32
N HIS A 85 -11.22 -12.81 -8.97
CA HIS A 85 -10.06 -13.43 -8.35
C HIS A 85 -10.36 -13.99 -6.95
N ILE A 86 -11.17 -13.29 -6.15
CA ILE A 86 -11.49 -13.81 -4.82
C ILE A 86 -12.50 -14.94 -4.88
N LYS A 87 -13.48 -14.90 -5.80
CA LYS A 87 -14.43 -16.00 -6.01
C LYS A 87 -13.70 -17.28 -6.40
N ASN A 88 -12.84 -17.23 -7.42
CA ASN A 88 -12.03 -18.37 -7.84
C ASN A 88 -11.13 -18.90 -6.71
N PHE A 89 -10.57 -18.02 -5.88
CA PHE A 89 -9.77 -18.44 -4.73
C PHE A 89 -10.62 -19.18 -3.68
N LEU A 90 -11.80 -18.65 -3.36
CA LEU A 90 -12.69 -19.24 -2.36
C LEU A 90 -13.32 -20.55 -2.81
N GLU A 91 -13.60 -20.73 -4.09
CA GLU A 91 -14.05 -22.03 -4.64
C GLU A 91 -13.04 -23.15 -4.38
N ILE A 92 -11.75 -22.83 -4.39
CA ILE A 92 -10.67 -23.81 -4.18
C ILE A 92 -10.30 -23.96 -2.70
N LYS A 93 -10.24 -22.85 -1.95
CA LYS A 93 -9.65 -22.80 -0.60
C LYS A 93 -10.65 -22.53 0.52
N GLY A 94 -11.80 -21.92 0.24
CA GLY A 94 -12.82 -21.56 1.23
C GLY A 94 -12.36 -20.58 2.33
N THR A 95 -11.19 -19.96 2.19
CA THR A 95 -10.54 -19.16 3.24
C THR A 95 -9.98 -17.86 2.68
N CYS A 96 -9.83 -16.85 3.53
CA CYS A 96 -9.22 -15.58 3.16
C CYS A 96 -7.72 -15.75 2.82
N PRO A 97 -7.24 -15.25 1.67
CA PRO A 97 -5.81 -15.31 1.31
C PRO A 97 -4.89 -14.60 2.32
N LYS A 98 -5.41 -13.67 3.13
CA LYS A 98 -4.62 -12.81 4.01
C LYS A 98 -4.69 -13.20 5.49
N CYS A 99 -5.89 -13.47 6.02
CA CYS A 99 -6.06 -13.83 7.43
C CYS A 99 -6.44 -15.30 7.66
N HIS A 100 -6.62 -16.07 6.59
CA HIS A 100 -6.95 -17.51 6.60
C HIS A 100 -8.28 -17.87 7.31
N GLN A 101 -9.11 -16.88 7.65
CA GLN A 101 -10.46 -17.13 8.15
C GLN A 101 -11.35 -17.71 7.05
N GLU A 102 -12.24 -18.62 7.42
CA GLU A 102 -13.25 -19.18 6.52
C GLU A 102 -14.25 -18.09 6.10
N ILE A 103 -14.54 -18.02 4.80
CA ILE A 103 -15.43 -17.04 4.21
C ILE A 103 -16.18 -17.70 3.07
N LYS A 104 -17.49 -17.49 3.01
CA LYS A 104 -18.30 -17.93 1.88
C LYS A 104 -18.40 -16.83 0.83
N ILE A 105 -18.59 -17.23 -0.41
CA ILE A 105 -18.74 -16.30 -1.54
C ILE A 105 -19.93 -15.35 -1.31
N GLU A 106 -21.00 -15.84 -0.69
CA GLU A 106 -22.21 -15.07 -0.33
C GLU A 106 -21.96 -13.93 0.67
N ASP A 107 -20.91 -14.03 1.50
CA ASP A 107 -20.62 -13.06 2.56
C ASP A 107 -19.85 -11.84 2.05
N ILE A 108 -19.34 -11.90 0.81
CA ILE A 108 -18.54 -10.85 0.22
C ILE A 108 -19.45 -9.77 -0.36
N LYS A 109 -19.13 -8.50 -0.08
CA LYS A 109 -19.88 -7.34 -0.57
C LYS A 109 -19.11 -6.58 -1.62
N GLU A 110 -19.79 -6.27 -2.73
CA GLU A 110 -19.30 -5.35 -3.75
C GLU A 110 -19.18 -3.93 -3.19
N VAL A 111 -18.11 -3.25 -3.60
CA VAL A 111 -17.85 -1.85 -3.27
C VAL A 111 -18.20 -1.03 -4.50
N SER A 112 -19.26 -0.23 -4.41
CA SER A 112 -19.57 0.80 -5.38
C SER A 112 -18.60 1.97 -5.16
N LEU A 113 -17.78 2.29 -6.16
CA LEU A 113 -16.94 3.50 -6.19
C LEU A 113 -17.74 4.71 -6.68
#